data_AF-A0A3N9NGN5-F1
#
_entry.id   AF-A0A3N9NGN5-F1
#
_cell.length_a   1.000
_cell.length_b   1.000
_cell.length_c   1.000
_cell.angle_alpha   90.00
_cell.angle_beta   90.00
_cell.angle_gamma   90.00
#
_symmetry.space_group_name_H-M   'P 1'
#
loop_
_entity.id
_entity.type
_entity.pdbx_description
1 polymer ?
#
loop_
_entity_poly.entity_id
_entity_poly.type
_entity_poly.pdbx_seq_one_letter_code
_entity_poly.pdbx_strand_id
1 'polypeptide(L)'
;VKNISAGEGIGRYEAPRGEVFHFIKTDGTNRPIRHKVRAPSYNNIPTYVASCKGIPLADALITLAAVDPCYCCTERSLHIVDVNRDPYKIDLLNLSREKTQRIRSEIHD
;
A
#
# COMPACT_ATOMS: atom_id res chain seq x y z
N VAL A 1 -19.25 16.32 -5.24
CA VAL A 1 -19.98 15.92 -4.02
C VAL A 1 -19.59 16.88 -2.91
N LYS A 2 -20.57 17.58 -2.28
CA LYS A 2 -20.27 18.61 -1.29
C LYS A 2 -20.06 18.04 0.12
N ASN A 3 -20.81 17.00 0.50
CA ASN A 3 -20.68 16.30 1.78
C ASN A 3 -20.83 14.78 1.53
N ILE A 4 -20.07 13.96 2.25
CA ILE A 4 -20.18 12.50 2.28
C ILE A 4 -20.48 12.11 3.73
N SER A 5 -21.45 11.24 3.98
CA SER A 5 -21.78 10.81 5.34
C SER A 5 -20.54 10.32 6.10
N ALA A 6 -20.43 10.67 7.38
CA ALA A 6 -19.38 10.15 8.25
C ALA A 6 -19.53 8.63 8.40
N GLY A 7 -18.41 7.91 8.39
CA GLY A 7 -18.42 6.48 8.53
C GLY A 7 -17.18 5.80 7.93
N GLU A 8 -17.25 4.48 7.91
CA GLU A 8 -16.21 3.62 7.37
C GLU A 8 -16.80 2.69 6.31
N GLY A 9 -16.03 2.44 5.26
CA GLY A 9 -16.44 1.62 4.13
C GLY A 9 -15.29 0.74 3.67
N ILE A 10 -15.65 -0.50 3.32
CA ILE A 10 -14.74 -1.47 2.72
C ILE A 10 -15.26 -1.81 1.32
N GLY A 11 -14.40 -1.65 0.32
CA GLY A 11 -14.61 -2.11 -1.04
C GLY A 11 -13.63 -3.23 -1.37
N ARG A 12 -14.15 -4.30 -1.98
CA ARG A 12 -13.34 -5.41 -2.49
C ARG A 12 -13.64 -5.60 -3.96
N TYR A 13 -12.60 -5.93 -4.73
CA TYR A 13 -12.72 -6.23 -6.15
C TYR A 13 -11.68 -7.27 -6.54
N GLU A 14 -12.04 -8.16 -7.47
CA GLU A 14 -11.12 -9.16 -7.99
C GLU A 14 -10.43 -8.65 -9.24
N ALA A 15 -9.17 -8.24 -9.11
CA ALA A 15 -8.34 -7.87 -10.24
C ALA A 15 -7.67 -9.13 -10.85
N PRO A 16 -7.09 -9.05 -12.06
CA PRO A 16 -6.43 -10.19 -12.70
C PRO A 16 -5.31 -10.85 -11.87
N ARG A 17 -4.77 -10.15 -10.86
CA ARG A 17 -3.71 -10.64 -9.96
C ARG A 17 -4.21 -11.04 -8.56
N GLY A 18 -5.51 -10.98 -8.31
CA GLY A 18 -6.12 -11.27 -7.02
C GLY A 18 -6.91 -10.09 -6.40
N GLU A 19 -7.24 -10.24 -5.12
CA GLU A 19 -8.10 -9.31 -4.39
C GLU A 19 -7.46 -7.93 -4.19
N VAL A 20 -8.14 -6.91 -4.70
CA VAL A 20 -7.92 -5.50 -4.37
C VAL A 20 -8.84 -5.12 -3.22
N PHE A 21 -8.28 -4.50 -2.18
CA PHE A 21 -9.02 -4.04 -1.01
C PHE A 21 -8.87 -2.54 -0.82
N HIS A 22 -10.00 -1.85 -0.66
CA HIS A 22 -10.10 -0.41 -0.42
C HIS A 22 -10.78 -0.19 0.92
N PHE A 23 -10.08 0.48 1.84
CA PHE A 23 -10.66 0.99 3.07
C PHE A 23 -10.77 2.51 3.00
N ILE A 24 -11.95 3.05 3.31
CA ILE A 24 -12.25 4.48 3.29
C ILE A 24 -12.88 4.88 4.62
N LYS A 25 -12.43 6.00 5.19
CA LYS A 25 -13.04 6.66 6.34
C LYS A 25 -13.32 8.13 6.05
N THR A 26 -14.51 8.59 6.42
CA THR A 26 -15.02 9.95 6.20
C THR A 26 -15.56 10.53 7.51
N ASP A 27 -15.45 11.85 7.66
CA ASP A 27 -15.90 12.66 8.81
C ASP A 27 -17.11 13.56 8.50
N GLY A 28 -17.79 13.35 7.37
CA GLY A 28 -18.83 14.28 6.91
C GLY A 28 -18.35 15.26 5.83
N THR A 29 -17.03 15.44 5.69
CA THR A 29 -16.46 16.39 4.73
C THR A 29 -16.44 15.83 3.31
N ASN A 30 -16.00 16.65 2.34
CA ASN A 30 -15.82 16.25 0.95
C ASN A 30 -14.53 15.46 0.69
N ARG A 31 -13.73 15.16 1.72
CA ARG A 31 -12.45 14.46 1.59
C ARG A 31 -12.38 13.30 2.58
N PRO A 32 -11.87 12.13 2.18
CA PRO A 32 -11.67 11.04 3.11
C PRO A 32 -10.52 11.37 4.07
N ILE A 33 -10.74 11.18 5.36
CA ILE A 33 -9.69 11.24 6.39
C ILE A 33 -8.59 10.23 6.06
N ARG A 34 -9.03 9.05 5.60
CA ARG A 34 -8.19 7.94 5.22
C ARG A 34 -8.78 7.22 4.01
N HIS A 35 -7.96 7.09 2.98
CA HIS A 35 -8.15 6.10 1.93
C HIS A 35 -6.92 5.20 1.93
N LYS A 36 -7.12 3.91 2.15
CA LYS A 36 -6.07 2.89 2.17
C LYS A 36 -6.39 1.85 1.10
N VAL A 37 -5.51 1.78 0.11
CA VAL A 37 -5.58 0.77 -0.96
C VAL A 37 -4.56 -0.32 -0.66
N ARG A 38 -4.99 -1.57 -0.77
CA ARG A 38 -4.16 -2.78 -0.75
C ARG A 38 -4.32 -3.48 -2.09
N ALA A 39 -3.40 -3.18 -3.00
CA ALA A 39 -3.30 -3.86 -4.28
C ALA A 39 -2.83 -5.32 -4.08
N PRO A 40 -3.23 -6.24 -4.97
CA PRO A 40 -2.88 -7.66 -4.87
C PRO A 40 -1.37 -7.90 -4.89
N SER A 41 -0.64 -7.24 -5.79
CA SER A 41 0.81 -7.40 -5.92
C SER A 41 1.57 -7.04 -4.64
N TYR A 42 1.03 -6.16 -3.79
CA TYR A 42 1.66 -5.80 -2.52
C TYR A 42 1.78 -6.99 -1.55
N ASN A 43 0.80 -7.89 -1.57
CA ASN A 43 0.83 -9.11 -0.75
C ASN A 43 1.51 -10.27 -1.48
N ASN A 44 1.39 -10.33 -2.81
CA ASN A 44 1.90 -11.45 -3.58
C ASN A 44 3.43 -11.38 -3.74
N ILE A 45 4.03 -10.21 -3.97
CA ILE A 45 5.48 -10.07 -4.23
C ILE A 45 6.36 -10.65 -3.09
N PRO A 46 6.09 -10.39 -1.80
CA PRO A 46 6.89 -10.97 -0.71
C PRO A 46 6.95 -12.50 -0.68
N THR A 47 5.98 -13.20 -1.29
CA THR A 47 5.98 -14.68 -1.35
C THR A 47 7.19 -15.23 -2.11
N TYR A 48 7.78 -14.45 -3.02
CA TYR A 48 9.01 -14.76 -3.73
C TYR A 48 10.16 -15.20 -2.81
N VAL A 49 10.27 -14.59 -1.61
CA VAL A 49 11.31 -14.91 -0.64
C VAL A 49 11.23 -16.37 -0.18
N ALA A 50 10.02 -16.93 -0.10
CA ALA A 50 9.83 -18.34 0.21
C ALA A 50 9.98 -19.21 -1.05
N SER A 51 9.39 -18.78 -2.18
CA SER A 51 9.35 -19.55 -3.42
C SER A 51 10.72 -19.77 -4.07
N CYS A 52 11.68 -18.86 -3.86
CA CYS A 52 13.02 -18.99 -4.43
C CYS A 52 14.04 -19.71 -3.55
N LYS A 53 13.63 -20.23 -2.39
CA LYS A 53 14.52 -21.03 -1.55
C LYS A 53 14.66 -22.43 -2.13
N GLY A 54 15.90 -22.84 -2.39
CA GLY A 54 16.22 -24.21 -2.83
C GLY A 54 16.04 -24.50 -4.32
N ILE A 55 15.67 -23.49 -5.12
CA ILE A 55 15.61 -23.63 -6.58
C ILE A 55 16.92 -23.17 -7.24
N PRO A 56 17.21 -23.62 -8.48
CA PRO A 56 18.32 -23.10 -9.26
C PRO A 56 18.23 -21.58 -9.47
N LEU A 57 19.38 -20.91 -9.49
CA LEU A 57 19.43 -19.45 -9.74
C LEU A 57 18.79 -19.07 -11.08
N ALA A 58 18.90 -19.93 -12.09
CA ALA A 58 18.27 -19.73 -13.40
C ALA A 58 16.73 -19.64 -13.30
N ASP A 59 16.12 -20.34 -12.34
CA ASP A 59 14.67 -20.40 -12.16
C ASP A 59 14.14 -19.28 -11.24
N ALA A 60 15.04 -18.52 -10.61
CA ALA A 60 14.66 -17.42 -9.73
C ALA A 60 13.85 -16.35 -10.47
N LEU A 61 14.25 -16.00 -11.70
CA LEU A 61 13.56 -14.96 -12.47
C LEU A 61 12.17 -15.40 -12.93
N ILE A 62 12.01 -16.64 -13.41
CA ILE A 62 10.71 -17.12 -13.87
C ILE A 62 9.75 -17.30 -12.67
N THR A 63 10.28 -17.70 -11.52
CA THR A 63 9.53 -17.79 -10.27
C THR A 63 9.04 -16.42 -9.79
N LEU A 64 9.86 -15.36 -9.92
CA LEU A 64 9.41 -13.99 -9.67
C LEU A 64 8.32 -13.55 -10.65
N ALA A 65 8.53 -13.82 -11.95
CA ALA A 65 7.61 -13.42 -13.00
C ALA A 65 6.22 -14.09 -12.86
N ALA A 66 6.17 -15.32 -12.34
CA ALA A 66 4.92 -16.05 -12.10
C ALA A 66 3.97 -15.33 -11.13
N VAL A 67 4.49 -14.43 -10.28
CA VAL A 67 3.70 -13.63 -9.33
C VAL A 67 3.03 -12.40 -10.00
N ASP A 68 3.39 -12.09 -11.24
CA ASP A 68 3.00 -10.88 -11.98
C ASP A 68 3.30 -9.59 -11.18
N PRO A 69 4.59 -9.27 -10.93
CA PRO A 69 4.98 -8.17 -10.08
C PRO A 69 4.67 -6.82 -10.75
N CYS A 70 3.73 -6.06 -10.18
CA CYS A 70 3.49 -4.67 -10.55
C CYS A 70 4.12 -3.74 -9.50
N TYR A 71 5.25 -3.12 -9.83
CA TYR A 71 5.95 -2.19 -8.92
C TYR A 71 5.16 -0.91 -8.65
N CYS A 72 4.39 -0.41 -9.62
CA CYS A 72 3.50 0.73 -9.40
C CYS A 72 2.48 0.48 -8.27
N CYS A 73 2.10 -0.77 -8.04
CA CYS A 73 1.20 -1.16 -6.95
C CYS A 73 1.90 -1.20 -5.56
N THR A 74 3.22 -1.25 -5.54
CA THR A 74 4.05 -1.33 -4.31
C THR A 74 4.75 -0.03 -3.98
N GLU A 75 4.89 0.89 -4.93
CA GLU A 75 5.46 2.21 -4.75
C GLU A 75 4.65 3.04 -3.75
N ARG A 76 5.19 3.17 -2.54
CA ARG A 76 4.71 4.10 -1.50
C ARG A 76 5.87 4.87 -0.87
N SER A 77 6.99 4.99 -1.59
CA SER A 77 8.19 5.71 -1.17
C SER A 77 8.50 6.81 -2.17
N LEU A 78 8.76 8.01 -1.68
CA LEU A 78 9.19 9.15 -2.48
C LEU A 78 10.57 9.56 -1.98
N HIS A 79 11.57 9.61 -2.86
CA HIS A 79 12.90 10.11 -2.52
C HIS A 79 13.01 11.55 -3.01
N ILE A 80 12.93 12.51 -2.08
CA ILE A 80 13.08 13.94 -2.39
C ILE A 80 14.54 14.30 -2.18
N VAL A 81 15.14 14.99 -3.14
CA VAL A 81 16.48 15.58 -3.02
C VAL A 81 16.38 17.09 -3.23
N ASP A 82 17.23 17.84 -2.55
CA ASP A 82 17.38 19.28 -2.81
C ASP A 82 18.20 19.54 -4.11
N VAL A 83 18.44 20.82 -4.42
CA VAL A 83 19.24 21.24 -5.58
C VAL A 83 20.70 20.76 -5.50
N ASN A 84 21.23 20.58 -4.29
CA ASN A 84 22.58 20.06 -4.00
C ASN A 84 22.64 18.52 -3.95
N ARG A 85 21.52 17.83 -4.23
CA ARG A 85 21.33 16.37 -4.10
C ARG A 85 21.33 15.86 -2.67
N ASP A 86 21.16 16.72 -1.68
CA ASP A 86 21.00 16.28 -0.30
C ASP A 86 19.62 15.65 -0.13
N PRO A 87 19.53 14.42 0.42
CA PRO A 87 18.25 13.76 0.60
C PRO A 87 17.43 14.50 1.66
N TYR A 88 16.22 14.87 1.29
CA TYR A 88 15.25 15.43 2.22
C TYR A 88 14.83 14.32 3.20
N LYS A 89 15.09 14.52 4.50
CA LYS A 89 14.84 13.53 5.55
C LYS A 89 13.35 13.41 5.92
N ILE A 90 12.49 13.10 4.95
CA ILE A 90 11.08 12.79 5.21
C ILE A 90 10.85 11.31 5.02
N ASP A 91 10.60 10.61 6.13
CA ASP A 91 10.18 9.22 6.11
C ASP A 91 8.64 9.13 6.03
N LEU A 92 8.13 9.11 4.80
CA LEU A 92 6.70 9.00 4.54
C LEU A 92 6.10 7.69 5.07
N LEU A 93 6.89 6.63 5.19
CA LEU A 93 6.43 5.34 5.68
C LEU A 93 6.12 5.43 7.18
N ASN A 94 7.05 5.99 7.96
CA ASN A 94 6.85 6.20 9.39
C ASN A 94 5.70 7.17 9.66
N LEU A 95 5.63 8.32 8.96
CA LEU A 95 4.50 9.25 9.08
C LEU A 95 3.15 8.60 8.75
N SER A 96 3.10 7.74 7.73
CA SER A 96 1.89 6.99 7.35
C SER A 96 1.48 5.96 8.42
N ARG A 97 2.46 5.30 9.05
CA ARG A 97 2.23 4.36 10.17
C ARG A 97 1.71 5.06 11.41
N GLU A 98 2.33 6.17 11.81
CA GLU A 98 1.88 6.99 12.94
C GLU A 98 0.48 7.55 12.73
N LYS A 99 0.16 8.06 11.52
CA LYS A 99 -1.21 8.50 11.20
C LYS A 99 -2.20 7.34 11.33
N THR A 100 -1.81 6.15 10.89
CA THR A 100 -2.66 4.95 10.99
C THR A 100 -2.87 4.54 12.46
N GLN A 101 -1.84 4.63 13.31
CA GLN A 101 -1.96 4.37 14.74
C GLN A 101 -2.88 5.37 15.44
N ARG A 102 -2.74 6.66 15.15
CA ARG A 102 -3.63 7.73 15.68
C ARG A 102 -5.10 7.50 15.32
N ILE A 103 -5.38 7.22 14.05
CA ILE A 103 -6.75 6.91 13.61
C ILE A 103 -7.27 5.64 14.29
N ARG A 104 -6.40 4.65 14.56
CA ARG A 104 -6.80 3.41 15.22
C ARG A 104 -7.12 3.61 16.70
N SER A 105 -6.39 4.47 17.42
CA SER A 105 -6.73 4.81 18.80
C SER A 105 -8.08 5.53 18.89
N GLU A 106 -8.37 6.44 17.97
CA GLU A 106 -9.65 7.17 17.91
C GLU A 106 -10.88 6.26 17.60
N ILE A 107 -10.67 4.98 17.24
CA ILE A 107 -11.74 4.01 16.93
C ILE A 107 -12.05 3.08 18.11
N HIS A 108 -11.14 2.94 19.08
CA HIS A 108 -11.28 2.00 20.20
C HIS A 108 -11.73 2.66 21.51
N ASP A 109 -12.07 3.94 21.48
CA ASP A 109 -12.84 4.67 22.51
C ASP A 109 -14.30 4.86 22.03
#